data_AF-A0A848P9F5-F1
#
_entry.id   AF-A0A848P9F5-F1
#
_cell.length_a   1.000
_cell.length_b   1.000
_cell.length_c   1.000
_cell.angle_alpha   90.00
_cell.angle_beta   90.00
_cell.angle_gamma   90.00
#
_symmetry.space_group_name_H-M   'P 1'
#
loop_
_entity.id
_entity.type
_entity.pdbx_description
1 polymer ?
#
loop_
_entity_poly.entity_id
_entity_poly.type
_entity_poly.pdbx_seq_one_letter_code
_entity_poly.pdbx_strand_id
1 'polypeptide(L)'
;MFDDLIGCGHCGGRARFFAGRKEAVIVCTQCGIGTPPVQIGTSKEAAYDELALIWNRRVEYRPTDQHELASIARRQLTPVDIPMLLDAIARNAMDWETRGPIFAAMAAQLSRPASPAAAEVPMATVLEDAGRYRKLVRLAKVIYVDGRPWIRFEPLDAFDAELVEGEENAFARMDVFVARAVDALEPQLD
;
A
#
# COMPACT_ATOMS: atom_id res chain seq x y z
N MET A 1 -22.62 -28.87 29.32
CA MET A 1 -23.18 -27.58 28.89
C MET A 1 -21.98 -26.64 28.82
N PHE A 2 -21.59 -26.24 27.60
CA PHE A 2 -20.35 -25.50 27.32
C PHE A 2 -20.71 -24.04 27.01
N ASP A 3 -21.13 -23.27 28.03
CA ASP A 3 -21.71 -21.92 27.86
C ASP A 3 -20.73 -20.76 28.17
N ASP A 4 -19.48 -21.04 28.51
CA ASP A 4 -18.49 -20.01 28.93
C ASP A 4 -17.66 -19.41 27.77
N LEU A 5 -18.07 -19.62 26.51
CA LEU A 5 -17.35 -19.07 25.36
C LEU A 5 -17.84 -17.66 25.02
N ILE A 6 -16.91 -16.70 24.98
CA ILE A 6 -17.21 -15.34 24.54
C ILE A 6 -17.56 -15.34 23.05
N GLY A 7 -18.43 -14.41 22.63
CA GLY A 7 -18.74 -14.17 21.22
C GLY A 7 -17.49 -13.87 20.39
N CYS A 8 -17.55 -14.14 19.09
CA CYS A 8 -16.42 -13.92 18.18
C CYS A 8 -16.03 -12.44 18.13
N GLY A 9 -14.79 -12.09 18.51
CA GLY A 9 -14.30 -10.71 18.44
C GLY A 9 -14.20 -10.10 17.04
N HIS A 10 -14.34 -10.90 15.97
CA HIS A 10 -14.31 -10.42 14.59
C HIS A 10 -15.68 -10.04 14.03
N CYS A 11 -16.74 -10.81 14.34
CA CYS A 11 -18.07 -10.62 13.74
C CYS A 11 -19.23 -10.64 14.74
N GLY A 12 -18.96 -10.80 16.04
CA GLY A 12 -19.98 -10.96 17.09
C GLY A 12 -20.69 -12.32 17.09
N GLY A 13 -20.39 -13.21 16.14
CA GLY A 13 -21.05 -14.51 15.99
C GLY A 13 -20.78 -15.50 17.12
N ARG A 14 -21.65 -16.50 17.25
CA ARG A 14 -21.56 -17.53 18.29
C ARG A 14 -20.33 -18.43 18.08
N ALA A 15 -19.58 -18.65 19.15
CA ALA A 15 -18.51 -19.63 19.21
C ALA A 15 -19.07 -21.03 19.51
N ARG A 16 -18.49 -22.06 18.91
CA ARG A 16 -18.90 -23.45 19.16
C ARG A 16 -17.70 -24.39 19.16
N PHE A 17 -17.70 -25.29 20.14
CA PHE A 17 -16.74 -26.38 20.25
C PHE A 17 -17.12 -27.54 19.32
N PHE A 18 -16.14 -28.00 18.54
CA PHE A 18 -16.23 -29.17 17.67
C PHE A 18 -15.14 -30.15 18.06
N ALA A 19 -15.52 -31.38 18.38
CA ALA A 19 -14.60 -32.46 18.72
C ALA A 19 -14.78 -33.65 17.78
N GLY A 20 -13.69 -34.01 17.10
CA GLY A 20 -13.56 -35.26 16.36
C GLY A 20 -13.17 -36.43 17.26
N ARG A 21 -12.57 -37.47 16.67
CA ARG A 21 -12.05 -38.64 17.43
C ARG A 21 -10.66 -38.41 18.02
N LYS A 22 -9.84 -37.56 17.40
CA LYS A 22 -8.44 -37.31 17.79
C LYS A 22 -8.17 -35.86 18.15
N GLU A 23 -8.92 -34.93 17.58
CA GLU A 23 -8.67 -33.49 17.72
C GLU A 23 -9.96 -32.73 17.98
N ALA A 24 -9.82 -31.55 18.59
CA ALA A 24 -10.90 -30.61 18.81
C ALA A 24 -10.50 -29.18 18.41
N VAL A 25 -11.49 -28.35 18.08
CA VAL A 25 -11.36 -26.93 17.76
C VAL A 25 -12.57 -26.16 18.31
N ILE A 26 -12.40 -24.87 18.57
CA ILE A 26 -13.52 -23.93 18.74
C ILE A 26 -13.53 -23.00 17.53
N VAL A 27 -14.68 -22.88 16.86
CA VAL A 27 -14.85 -22.00 15.70
C VAL A 27 -16.06 -21.09 15.83
N CYS A 28 -16.00 -19.92 15.20
CA CYS A 28 -17.16 -19.08 14.99
C CYS A 28 -18.06 -19.71 13.93
N THR A 29 -19.34 -19.91 14.25
CA THR A 29 -20.31 -20.51 13.31
C THR A 29 -20.73 -19.57 12.18
N GLN A 30 -20.28 -18.31 12.19
CA GLN A 30 -20.58 -17.32 11.15
C GLN A 30 -19.40 -17.06 10.23
N CYS A 31 -18.24 -16.66 10.77
CA CYS A 31 -17.07 -16.28 9.96
C CYS A 31 -16.00 -17.37 9.83
N GLY A 32 -16.14 -18.51 10.52
CA GLY A 32 -15.20 -19.62 10.41
C GLY A 32 -13.85 -19.44 11.12
N ILE A 33 -13.61 -18.30 11.78
CA ILE A 33 -12.40 -18.11 12.62
C ILE A 33 -12.37 -19.15 13.73
N GLY A 34 -11.24 -19.84 13.88
CA GLY A 34 -11.08 -20.96 14.81
C GLY A 34 -9.80 -20.92 15.63
N THR A 35 -9.80 -21.58 16.78
CA THR A 35 -8.57 -21.91 17.53
C THR A 35 -7.67 -22.86 16.73
N PRO A 36 -6.35 -22.91 17.01
CA PRO A 36 -5.54 -24.05 16.58
C PRO A 36 -6.15 -25.36 17.10
N PRO A 37 -6.10 -26.46 16.31
CA PRO A 37 -6.57 -27.76 16.76
C PRO A 37 -5.70 -28.30 17.89
N VAL A 38 -6.35 -28.91 18.89
CA VAL A 38 -5.70 -29.56 20.04
C VAL A 38 -6.02 -31.04 20.01
N GLN A 39 -5.03 -31.89 20.32
CA GLN A 39 -5.22 -33.34 20.43
C GLN A 39 -6.04 -33.68 21.69
N ILE A 40 -7.03 -34.56 21.53
CA ILE A 40 -7.83 -35.08 22.63
C ILE A 40 -7.02 -36.20 23.29
N GLY A 41 -6.19 -35.83 24.28
CA GLY A 41 -5.35 -36.77 25.01
C GLY A 41 -6.13 -37.63 26.00
N THR A 42 -6.80 -36.99 26.96
CA THR A 42 -7.45 -37.69 28.09
C THR A 42 -8.97 -37.65 28.00
N SER A 43 -9.54 -36.48 27.71
CA SER A 43 -11.00 -36.30 27.59
C SER A 43 -11.35 -35.11 26.69
N LYS A 44 -12.60 -35.07 26.21
CA LYS A 44 -13.10 -33.95 25.40
C LYS A 44 -13.23 -32.68 26.24
N GLU A 45 -13.48 -32.83 27.53
CA GLU A 45 -13.62 -31.75 28.50
C GLU A 45 -12.26 -31.06 28.72
N ALA A 46 -11.17 -31.82 28.87
CA ALA A 46 -9.82 -31.26 28.97
C ALA A 46 -9.42 -30.48 27.69
N ALA A 47 -9.77 -31.02 26.52
CA ALA A 47 -9.56 -30.31 25.25
C ALA A 47 -10.44 -29.05 25.15
N TYR A 48 -11.66 -29.08 25.67
CA TYR A 48 -12.52 -27.90 25.75
C TYR A 48 -11.90 -26.81 26.63
N ASP A 49 -11.41 -27.15 27.83
CA ASP A 49 -10.83 -26.17 28.76
C ASP A 49 -9.61 -25.45 28.16
N GLU A 50 -8.72 -26.21 27.51
CA GLU A 50 -7.55 -25.67 26.82
C GLU A 50 -7.97 -24.72 25.67
N LEU A 51 -8.90 -25.17 24.83
CA LEU A 51 -9.36 -24.39 23.70
C LEU A 51 -10.18 -23.17 24.13
N ALA A 52 -10.94 -23.27 25.22
CA ALA A 52 -11.73 -22.17 25.79
C ALA A 52 -10.80 -21.07 26.33
N LEU A 53 -9.67 -21.44 26.96
CA LEU A 53 -8.64 -20.47 27.35
C LEU A 53 -8.07 -19.74 26.12
N ILE A 54 -7.74 -20.47 25.05
CA ILE A 54 -7.23 -19.86 23.81
C ILE A 54 -8.28 -18.96 23.17
N TRP A 55 -9.54 -19.42 23.09
CA TRP A 55 -10.64 -18.68 22.48
C TRP A 55 -10.96 -17.40 23.26
N ASN A 56 -11.12 -17.50 24.58
CA ASN A 56 -11.48 -16.38 25.42
C ASN A 56 -10.33 -15.37 25.59
N ARG A 57 -9.05 -15.81 25.48
CA ARG A 57 -7.91 -14.88 25.40
C ARG A 57 -7.86 -14.06 24.12
N ARG A 58 -8.52 -14.47 23.02
CA ARG A 58 -8.60 -13.62 21.81
C ARG A 58 -9.38 -12.34 22.06
N VAL A 59 -10.16 -12.29 23.14
CA VAL A 59 -10.89 -11.10 23.59
C VAL A 59 -10.06 -10.23 24.51
N GLU A 60 -8.93 -10.72 25.03
CA GLU A 60 -7.95 -9.86 25.71
C GLU A 60 -7.25 -9.00 24.65
N TYR A 61 -7.70 -7.75 24.55
CA TYR A 61 -7.01 -6.68 23.84
C TYR A 61 -5.55 -6.67 24.29
N ARG A 62 -4.62 -7.10 23.42
CA ARG A 62 -3.20 -6.98 23.71
C ARG A 62 -2.87 -5.48 23.81
N PRO A 63 -2.44 -4.97 24.98
CA PRO A 63 -2.13 -3.55 25.11
C PRO A 63 -1.10 -3.16 24.05
N THR A 64 -1.32 -2.03 23.39
CA THR A 64 -0.36 -1.50 22.42
C THR A 64 0.98 -1.33 23.13
N ASP A 65 2.02 -1.93 22.60
CA ASP A 65 3.36 -1.87 23.20
C ASP A 65 4.04 -0.53 22.87
N GLN A 66 4.92 -0.05 23.74
CA GLN A 66 5.68 1.18 23.51
C GLN A 66 6.59 1.05 22.27
N HIS A 67 7.16 -0.14 22.05
CA HIS A 67 8.00 -0.38 20.87
C HIS A 67 7.17 -0.40 19.58
N GLU A 68 5.98 -0.99 19.62
CA GLU A 68 5.01 -1.01 18.52
C GLU A 68 4.62 0.42 18.11
N LEU A 69 4.23 1.26 19.08
CA LEU A 69 3.89 2.67 18.84
C LEU A 69 5.06 3.46 18.26
N ALA A 70 6.25 3.29 18.83
CA ALA A 70 7.45 3.97 18.33
C ALA A 70 7.79 3.54 16.89
N SER A 71 7.56 2.28 16.55
CA SER A 71 7.76 1.75 15.20
C SER A 71 6.78 2.37 14.20
N ILE A 72 5.50 2.43 14.56
CA ILE A 72 4.47 3.07 13.74
C ILE A 72 4.77 4.56 13.55
N ALA A 73 5.17 5.26 14.62
CA ALA A 73 5.38 6.70 14.59
C ALA A 73 6.55 7.13 13.68
N ARG A 74 7.55 6.26 13.52
CA ARG A 74 8.72 6.49 12.65
C ARG A 74 8.45 6.26 11.17
N ARG A 75 7.36 5.55 10.82
CA ARG A 75 6.98 5.32 9.42
C ARG A 75 6.29 6.56 8.87
N GLN A 76 6.42 6.77 7.56
CA GLN A 76 5.59 7.74 6.86
C GLN A 76 4.20 7.14 6.68
N LEU A 77 3.23 7.66 7.43
CA LEU A 77 1.86 7.15 7.41
C LEU A 77 1.07 7.74 6.24
N THR A 78 0.22 6.91 5.63
CA THR A 78 -0.69 7.25 4.53
C THR A 78 -2.13 6.95 4.92
N PRO A 79 -3.15 7.46 4.19
CA PRO A 79 -4.55 7.15 4.50
C PRO A 79 -4.90 5.65 4.60
N VAL A 80 -4.13 4.79 3.93
CA VAL A 80 -4.28 3.32 4.03
C VAL A 80 -3.97 2.79 5.43
N ASP A 81 -3.16 3.51 6.21
CA ASP A 81 -2.73 3.13 7.55
C ASP A 81 -3.73 3.54 8.65
N ILE A 82 -4.84 4.22 8.31
CA ILE A 82 -5.87 4.66 9.28
C ILE A 82 -6.41 3.51 10.16
N PRO A 83 -6.78 2.33 9.60
CA PRO A 83 -7.28 1.22 10.43
C PRO A 83 -6.26 0.75 11.47
N MET A 84 -4.97 0.73 11.13
CA MET A 84 -3.89 0.36 12.05
C MET A 84 -3.75 1.38 13.19
N LEU A 85 -3.84 2.68 12.90
CA LEU A 85 -3.82 3.72 13.94
C LEU A 85 -5.00 3.58 14.90
N LEU A 86 -6.20 3.36 14.37
CA LEU A 86 -7.41 3.19 15.18
C LEU A 86 -7.32 1.95 16.08
N ASP A 87 -6.77 0.85 15.56
CA ASP A 87 -6.50 -0.36 16.34
C ASP A 87 -5.49 -0.09 17.49
N ALA A 88 -4.40 0.63 17.20
CA ALA A 88 -3.41 1.00 18.21
C ALA A 88 -3.97 1.93 19.30
N ILE A 89 -4.91 2.81 18.96
CA ILE A 89 -5.63 3.66 19.93
C ILE A 89 -6.60 2.81 20.77
N ALA A 90 -7.36 1.92 20.13
CA ALA A 90 -8.32 1.05 20.82
C ALA A 90 -7.64 0.09 21.82
N ARG A 91 -6.41 -0.34 21.53
CA ARG A 91 -5.54 -1.14 22.41
C ARG A 91 -4.73 -0.32 23.41
N ASN A 92 -4.97 0.99 23.53
CA ASN A 92 -4.22 1.82 24.46
C ASN A 92 -4.62 1.56 25.93
N ALA A 93 -3.68 1.04 26.72
CA ALA A 93 -3.86 0.80 28.16
C ALA A 93 -3.08 1.76 29.07
N MET A 94 -2.30 2.71 28.52
CA MET A 94 -1.56 3.70 29.32
C MET A 94 -2.24 5.07 29.30
N ASP A 95 -1.89 5.91 30.28
CA ASP A 95 -2.43 7.25 30.44
C ASP A 95 -2.33 8.10 29.17
N TRP A 96 -3.41 8.82 28.89
CA TRP A 96 -3.53 9.66 27.72
C TRP A 96 -2.51 10.81 27.72
N GLU A 97 -2.11 11.31 28.89
CA GLU A 97 -1.03 12.30 28.98
C GLU A 97 0.30 11.78 28.42
N THR A 98 0.56 10.47 28.57
CA THR A 98 1.81 9.86 28.09
C THR A 98 1.74 9.53 26.59
N ARG A 99 0.62 8.99 26.10
CA ARG A 99 0.51 8.49 24.71
C ARG A 99 -0.23 9.40 23.74
N GLY A 100 -1.06 10.30 24.24
CA GLY A 100 -1.82 11.27 23.44
C GLY A 100 -0.94 12.06 22.47
N PRO A 101 0.24 12.58 22.88
CA PRO A 101 1.14 13.29 21.96
C PRO A 101 1.61 12.44 20.78
N ILE A 102 1.83 11.13 20.98
CA ILE A 102 2.26 10.20 19.94
C ILE A 102 1.13 9.99 18.92
N PHE A 103 -0.09 9.72 19.42
CA PHE A 103 -1.25 9.55 18.55
C PHE A 103 -1.59 10.84 17.79
N ALA A 104 -1.45 12.00 18.42
CA ALA A 104 -1.63 13.28 17.77
C ALA A 104 -0.62 13.49 16.63
N ALA A 105 0.65 13.14 16.84
CA ALA A 105 1.67 13.21 15.80
C ALA A 105 1.38 12.27 14.62
N MET A 106 0.90 11.04 14.89
CA MET A 106 0.48 10.10 13.86
C MET A 106 -0.73 10.62 13.07
N ALA A 107 -1.76 11.12 13.76
CA ALA A 107 -2.95 11.69 13.13
C ALA A 107 -2.61 12.92 12.27
N ALA A 108 -1.67 13.76 12.72
CA ALA A 108 -1.20 14.91 11.97
C ALA A 108 -0.46 14.52 10.67
N GLN A 109 0.18 13.35 10.60
CA GLN A 109 0.75 12.85 9.35
C GLN A 109 -0.34 12.41 8.38
N LEU A 110 -1.38 11.75 8.89
CA LEU A 110 -2.51 11.24 8.10
C LEU A 110 -3.45 12.35 7.60
N SER A 111 -3.55 13.45 8.34
CA SER A 111 -4.39 14.60 7.97
C SER A 111 -3.70 15.57 7.02
N ARG A 112 -2.40 15.38 6.73
CA ARG A 112 -1.74 16.17 5.69
C ARG A 112 -2.45 15.89 4.37
N PRO A 113 -2.81 16.94 3.61
CA PRO A 113 -3.31 16.72 2.26
C PRO A 113 -2.28 15.87 1.54
N ALA A 114 -2.72 14.74 0.96
CA ALA A 114 -1.85 13.97 0.11
C ALA A 114 -1.23 14.96 -0.87
N SER A 115 0.12 15.03 -0.92
CA SER A 115 0.77 15.68 -2.06
C SER A 115 0.05 15.15 -3.29
N PRO A 116 -0.39 16.00 -4.23
CA PRO A 116 -1.12 15.52 -5.40
C PRO A 116 -0.33 14.34 -5.94
N ALA A 117 -0.95 13.15 -5.88
CA ALA A 117 -0.36 11.96 -6.47
C ALA A 117 0.06 12.39 -7.87
N ALA A 118 1.29 12.05 -8.28
CA ALA A 118 1.74 12.32 -9.64
C ALA A 118 0.57 11.94 -10.56
N ALA A 119 0.10 12.92 -11.35
CA ALA A 119 -1.13 12.77 -12.11
C ALA A 119 -1.10 11.41 -12.82
N GLU A 120 -2.14 10.59 -12.62
CA GLU A 120 -2.18 9.26 -13.19
C GLU A 120 -2.05 9.39 -14.71
N VAL A 121 -0.89 9.00 -15.25
CA VAL A 121 -0.59 9.14 -16.67
C VAL A 121 -1.34 8.02 -17.40
N PRO A 122 -2.30 8.33 -18.30
CA PRO A 122 -3.05 7.30 -19.00
C PRO A 122 -2.11 6.36 -19.76
N MET A 123 -2.44 5.07 -19.81
CA MET A 123 -1.62 4.07 -20.49
C MET A 123 -1.41 4.40 -21.98
N ALA A 124 -2.38 5.04 -22.62
CA ALA A 124 -2.24 5.54 -24.00
C ALA A 124 -1.08 6.55 -24.12
N THR A 125 -0.97 7.50 -23.19
CA THR A 125 0.12 8.49 -23.16
C THR A 125 1.48 7.82 -22.95
N VAL A 126 1.56 6.80 -22.08
CA VAL A 126 2.80 6.02 -21.89
C VAL A 126 3.24 5.32 -23.18
N LEU A 127 2.28 4.75 -23.93
CA LEU A 127 2.58 4.08 -25.20
C LEU A 127 3.01 5.07 -26.29
N GLU A 128 2.40 6.25 -26.36
CA GLU A 128 2.82 7.32 -27.26
C GLU A 128 4.25 7.78 -26.96
N ASP A 129 4.57 8.04 -25.69
CA ASP A 129 5.90 8.46 -25.27
C ASP A 129 6.95 7.38 -25.52
N ALA A 130 6.60 6.10 -25.33
CA ALA A 130 7.47 4.98 -25.69
C ALA A 130 7.74 4.92 -27.21
N GLY A 131 6.73 5.24 -28.03
CA GLY A 131 6.88 5.38 -29.49
C GLY A 131 7.85 6.50 -29.88
N ARG A 132 7.68 7.68 -29.27
CA ARG A 132 8.57 8.84 -29.44
C ARG A 132 10.01 8.50 -29.05
N TYR A 133 10.21 7.84 -27.91
CA TYR A 133 11.52 7.40 -27.47
C TYR A 133 12.19 6.44 -28.46
N ARG A 134 11.46 5.44 -28.99
CA ARG A 134 12.00 4.53 -30.01
C ARG A 134 12.43 5.27 -31.28
N LYS A 135 11.67 6.29 -31.70
CA LYS A 135 12.01 7.13 -32.85
C LYS A 135 13.33 7.87 -32.64
N LEU A 136 13.50 8.50 -31.46
CA LEU A 136 14.75 9.15 -31.09
C LEU A 136 15.94 8.19 -31.05
N VAL A 137 15.77 6.99 -30.47
CA VAL A 137 16.83 5.96 -30.41
C VAL A 137 17.30 5.55 -31.80
N ARG A 138 16.40 5.47 -32.80
CA ARG A 138 16.79 5.17 -34.19
C ARG A 138 17.62 6.29 -34.84
N LEU A 139 17.39 7.53 -34.42
CA LEU A 139 18.11 8.72 -34.91
C LEU A 139 19.42 8.98 -34.15
N ALA A 140 19.62 8.33 -33.01
CA ALA A 140 20.81 8.51 -32.20
C ALA A 140 22.05 7.96 -32.93
N LYS A 141 23.10 8.78 -32.98
CA LYS A 141 24.41 8.42 -33.51
C LYS A 141 25.39 8.28 -32.35
N VAL A 142 26.18 7.22 -32.37
CA VAL A 142 27.34 7.10 -31.47
C VAL A 142 28.47 7.94 -32.05
N ILE A 143 28.94 8.92 -31.30
CA ILE A 143 30.11 9.73 -31.64
C ILE A 143 31.20 9.52 -30.58
N TYR A 144 32.45 9.84 -30.90
CA TYR A 144 33.55 9.77 -29.95
C TYR A 144 34.08 11.17 -29.65
N VAL A 145 34.10 11.55 -28.38
CA VAL A 145 34.65 12.82 -27.88
C VAL A 145 35.70 12.47 -26.82
N ASP A 146 36.94 12.93 -27.03
CA ASP A 146 38.11 12.60 -26.19
C ASP A 146 38.29 11.09 -25.94
N GLY A 147 38.03 10.28 -26.97
CA GLY A 147 38.14 8.82 -26.90
C GLY A 147 37.02 8.12 -26.15
N ARG A 148 36.00 8.83 -25.67
CA ARG A 148 34.83 8.26 -24.99
C ARG A 148 33.60 8.26 -25.91
N PRO A 149 32.78 7.21 -25.89
CA PRO A 149 31.55 7.17 -26.69
C PRO A 149 30.49 8.08 -26.07
N TRP A 150 29.85 8.89 -26.91
CA TRP A 150 28.72 9.75 -26.59
C TRP A 150 27.56 9.45 -27.54
N ILE A 151 26.34 9.55 -27.03
CA ILE A 151 25.13 9.51 -27.86
C ILE A 151 24.80 10.93 -28.28
N ARG A 152 24.78 11.18 -29.59
CA ARG A 152 24.32 12.44 -30.17
C ARG A 152 23.02 12.21 -30.93
N PHE A 153 22.03 13.04 -30.62
CA PHE A 153 20.87 13.21 -31.49
C PHE A 153 21.20 14.37 -32.45
N GLU A 154 20.89 14.23 -33.74
CA GLU A 154 20.97 15.39 -34.62
C GLU A 154 19.96 16.45 -34.15
N PRO A 155 20.29 17.76 -34.28
CA PRO A 155 19.33 18.81 -34.00
C PRO A 155 18.02 18.55 -34.75
N LEU A 156 16.91 18.60 -34.03
CA LEU A 156 15.58 18.52 -34.62
C LEU A 156 15.17 19.93 -35.00
N ASP A 157 14.87 20.15 -36.27
CA ASP A 157 14.33 21.43 -36.72
C ASP A 157 12.92 21.60 -36.14
N ALA A 158 12.72 22.66 -35.36
CA ALA A 158 11.45 22.94 -34.70
C ALA A 158 10.36 23.48 -35.65
N PHE A 159 10.68 23.68 -36.93
CA PHE A 159 9.92 24.52 -37.86
C PHE A 159 8.61 23.92 -38.38
N ASP A 160 8.33 22.64 -38.15
CA ASP A 160 7.03 22.03 -38.49
C ASP A 160 6.02 22.06 -37.34
N ALA A 161 6.42 22.50 -36.15
CA ALA A 161 5.49 22.80 -35.08
C ALA A 161 5.02 24.25 -35.25
N GLU A 162 3.82 24.46 -35.81
CA GLU A 162 3.20 25.79 -35.85
C GLU A 162 3.21 26.40 -34.43
N LEU A 163 4.05 27.41 -34.24
CA LEU A 163 4.01 28.25 -33.06
C LEU A 163 2.77 29.14 -33.22
N VAL A 164 1.65 28.68 -32.67
CA VAL A 164 0.49 29.53 -32.51
C VAL A 164 0.88 30.59 -31.48
N GLU A 165 1.11 31.82 -31.92
CA GLU A 165 1.22 32.98 -31.03
C GLU A 165 -0.14 33.20 -30.35
N GLY A 166 -0.36 32.48 -29.25
CA GLY A 166 -1.48 32.65 -28.33
C GLY A 166 -0.95 32.92 -26.92
N GLU A 167 -1.74 33.59 -26.08
CA GLU A 167 -1.36 34.16 -24.78
C GLU A 167 -0.84 33.17 -23.71
N GLU A 168 -0.73 31.89 -24.02
CA GLU A 168 -0.07 30.91 -23.15
C GLU A 168 1.37 30.72 -23.61
N ASN A 169 2.32 30.93 -22.68
CA ASN A 169 3.75 30.62 -22.84
C ASN A 169 3.91 29.32 -23.66
N ALA A 170 4.26 29.42 -24.94
CA ALA A 170 4.43 28.24 -25.82
C ALA A 170 5.51 27.28 -25.29
N PHE A 171 6.34 27.74 -24.35
CA PHE A 171 7.36 27.01 -23.62
C PHE A 171 6.96 26.56 -22.20
N ALA A 172 5.76 26.88 -21.71
CA ALA A 172 5.31 26.49 -20.36
C ALA A 172 5.21 24.96 -20.19
N ARG A 173 5.07 24.24 -21.30
CA ARG A 173 4.99 22.77 -21.36
C ARG A 173 6.01 22.22 -22.35
N MET A 174 7.28 22.25 -21.94
CA MET A 174 8.42 21.78 -22.73
C MET A 174 8.23 20.33 -23.23
N ASP A 175 7.59 19.49 -22.41
CA ASP A 175 7.20 18.11 -22.73
C ASP A 175 6.31 18.02 -23.99
N VAL A 176 5.29 18.87 -24.09
CA VAL A 176 4.37 18.91 -25.24
C VAL A 176 5.07 19.41 -26.49
N PHE A 177 5.92 20.42 -26.35
CA PHE A 177 6.70 20.97 -27.46
C PHE A 177 7.65 19.91 -28.04
N VAL A 178 8.43 19.25 -27.18
CA VAL A 178 9.33 18.17 -27.59
C VAL A 178 8.56 17.01 -28.21
N ALA A 179 7.42 16.63 -27.63
CA ALA A 179 6.58 15.56 -28.18
C ALA A 179 6.15 15.85 -29.63
N ARG A 180 5.67 17.07 -29.92
CA ARG A 180 5.30 17.49 -31.28
C ARG A 180 6.47 17.49 -32.25
N ALA A 181 7.62 18.02 -31.81
CA ALA A 181 8.82 18.03 -32.63
C ALA A 181 9.28 16.61 -32.99
N VAL A 182 9.20 15.67 -32.03
CA VAL A 182 9.50 14.25 -32.30
C VAL A 182 8.46 13.63 -33.22
N ASP A 183 7.17 13.92 -33.04
CA ASP A 183 6.09 13.39 -33.87
C ASP A 183 6.23 13.81 -35.34
N ALA A 184 6.68 15.05 -35.61
CA ALA A 184 6.89 15.60 -36.95
C ALA A 184 8.02 14.93 -37.76
N LEU A 185 8.97 14.25 -37.10
CA LEU A 185 10.09 13.61 -37.80
C LEU A 185 9.60 12.54 -38.79
N GLU A 186 10.17 12.46 -39.98
CA GLU A 186 9.81 11.38 -40.89
C GLU A 186 10.30 10.02 -40.33
N PRO A 187 9.54 8.92 -40.49
CA PRO A 187 10.04 7.60 -40.16
C PRO A 187 11.21 7.28 -41.09
N GLN A 188 12.42 7.11 -40.53
CA GLN A 188 13.52 6.51 -41.25
C GLN A 188 13.16 5.04 -41.51
N LEU A 189 12.69 4.76 -42.72
CA LEU A 189 12.53 3.41 -43.23
C LEU A 189 13.93 2.93 -43.63
N ASP A 190 14.40 1.88 -42.94
CA ASP A 190 15.56 1.10 -43.37
C ASP A 190 15.24 0.30 -44.64
#